data_AF-A0AB38CYP9-F1
#
_entry.id   AF-A0AB38CYP9-F1
#
_cell.length_a   1.000
_cell.length_b   1.000
_cell.length_c   1.000
_cell.angle_alpha   90.00
_cell.angle_beta   90.00
_cell.angle_gamma   90.00
#
_symmetry.space_group_name_H-M   'P 1'
#
loop_
_entity.id
_entity.type
_entity.pdbx_description
1 polymer ?
#
loop_
_entity_poly.entity_id
_entity_poly.type
_entity_poly.pdbx_seq_one_letter_code
_entity_poly.pdbx_strand_id
1 'polypeptide(L)'
;MTALEPGTFKPLEVIMHPVPGGRQIEDASKLDYSEAPIELTAEDRTFIQQRLRRSLDRYTRPVVEDTDVASTVPTMVRELLTSSKDLIEHSRIFARDLYLKQKSRSPAGLVMTVIGEHAGARCVVIAKMEHQEGMRVEQAANTNGQRTYKAEHLRDLILGDGTRVFKLGLFVAGADGALEGHVIDDQQALGGIASYFIEFLGCKFRQKPDVVTERFFNTAQTFIANRSQDDPEKNATYEIALLSVMQSGSKLV
;
A
#
# COMPACT_ATOMS: atom_id res chain seq x y z
N MET A 1 -5.96 -18.63 -9.00
CA MET A 1 -5.61 -17.25 -9.35
C MET A 1 -4.10 -17.11 -9.30
N THR A 2 -3.50 -16.82 -10.45
CA THR A 2 -2.05 -16.68 -10.66
C THR A 2 -1.51 -15.53 -9.80
N ALA A 3 -0.25 -15.61 -9.37
CA ALA A 3 0.43 -14.49 -8.74
C ALA A 3 0.24 -13.22 -9.58
N LEU A 4 0.02 -12.09 -8.91
CA LEU A 4 -0.11 -10.80 -9.58
C LEU A 4 1.14 -10.56 -10.43
N GLU A 5 1.03 -10.53 -11.76
CA GLU A 5 2.18 -10.33 -12.65
C GLU A 5 2.41 -8.83 -12.84
N PRO A 6 3.34 -8.20 -12.09
CA PRO A 6 3.36 -6.75 -11.97
C PRO A 6 3.68 -6.08 -13.31
N GLY A 7 4.41 -6.77 -14.18
CA GLY A 7 4.76 -6.35 -15.54
C GLY A 7 3.59 -6.04 -16.49
N THR A 8 2.35 -6.35 -16.12
CA THR A 8 1.15 -6.13 -16.94
C THR A 8 0.30 -4.93 -16.50
N PHE A 9 0.61 -4.29 -15.36
CA PHE A 9 -0.17 -3.13 -14.87
C PHE A 9 0.02 -1.87 -15.75
N LYS A 10 -1.07 -1.18 -16.08
CA LYS A 10 -1.09 0.06 -16.85
C LYS A 10 -2.08 1.06 -16.23
N PRO A 11 -1.65 2.23 -15.73
CA PRO A 11 -2.56 3.25 -15.24
C PRO A 11 -3.32 3.88 -16.43
N LEU A 12 -4.61 4.16 -16.27
CA LEU A 12 -5.47 4.86 -17.23
C LEU A 12 -5.81 6.27 -16.75
N GLU A 13 -6.38 6.38 -15.56
CA GLU A 13 -6.73 7.63 -14.87
C GLU A 13 -6.12 7.60 -13.46
N VAL A 14 -5.57 8.73 -13.03
CA VAL A 14 -4.93 8.87 -11.71
C VAL A 14 -5.47 10.13 -11.06
N ILE A 15 -5.90 10.03 -9.81
CA ILE A 15 -6.21 11.19 -8.96
C ILE A 15 -5.48 11.04 -7.63
N MET A 16 -5.06 12.17 -7.06
CA MET A 16 -4.35 12.21 -5.81
C MET A 16 -4.96 13.25 -4.86
N HIS A 17 -5.01 12.95 -3.57
CA HIS A 17 -5.45 13.88 -2.54
C HIS A 17 -4.39 13.99 -1.45
N PRO A 18 -4.00 15.21 -1.02
CA PRO A 18 -3.14 15.37 0.14
C PRO A 18 -3.85 14.88 1.40
N VAL A 19 -3.11 14.17 2.22
CA VAL A 19 -3.54 13.69 3.53
C VAL A 19 -2.50 14.13 4.56
N PRO A 20 -2.88 14.96 5.55
CA PRO A 20 -1.96 15.43 6.55
C PRO A 20 -1.50 14.28 7.45
N GLY A 21 -0.32 14.48 8.04
CA GLY A 21 0.22 13.60 9.06
C GLY A 21 -0.29 13.99 10.43
N GLY A 22 -0.08 13.13 11.41
CA GLY A 22 -0.31 13.50 12.81
C GLY A 22 -1.71 13.19 13.33
N ARG A 23 -2.11 13.95 14.36
CA ARG A 23 -3.36 13.78 15.11
C ARG A 23 -4.57 14.12 14.22
N GLN A 24 -5.57 13.26 14.26
CA GLN A 24 -6.83 13.45 13.56
C GLN A 24 -7.43 14.82 13.92
N ILE A 25 -7.68 15.62 12.91
CA ILE A 25 -8.54 16.79 13.03
C ILE A 25 -9.97 16.23 13.03
N GLU A 26 -10.74 16.51 14.08
CA GLU A 26 -12.13 16.02 14.24
C GLU A 26 -13.02 16.40 13.04
N ASP A 27 -12.65 17.46 12.34
CA ASP A 27 -13.31 17.95 11.15
C ASP A 27 -12.51 17.64 9.87
N ALA A 28 -12.70 16.45 9.33
CA ALA A 28 -12.10 16.01 8.06
C ALA A 28 -12.67 16.75 6.83
N SER A 29 -13.65 17.65 7.00
CA SER A 29 -14.14 18.52 5.91
C SER A 29 -13.10 19.56 5.46
N LYS A 30 -12.04 19.77 6.27
CA LYS A 30 -10.94 20.70 5.99
C LYS A 30 -9.80 20.10 5.17
N LEU A 31 -9.94 18.87 4.67
CA LEU A 31 -8.96 18.27 3.79
C LEU A 31 -9.06 18.91 2.40
N ASP A 32 -7.92 19.33 1.85
CA ASP A 32 -7.85 19.87 0.49
C ASP A 32 -7.93 18.71 -0.51
N TYR A 33 -9.04 18.62 -1.24
CA TYR A 33 -9.22 17.57 -2.22
C TYR A 33 -9.03 18.08 -3.64
N SER A 34 -8.26 17.36 -4.45
CA SER A 34 -8.30 17.51 -5.90
C SER A 34 -9.72 17.41 -6.46
N GLU A 35 -9.97 18.17 -7.51
CA GLU A 35 -11.28 18.28 -8.18
C GLU A 35 -11.29 17.63 -9.56
N ALA A 36 -10.13 17.19 -10.06
CA ALA A 36 -9.98 16.51 -11.34
C ALA A 36 -8.84 15.47 -11.27
N PRO A 37 -8.87 14.45 -12.14
CA PRO A 37 -7.72 13.57 -12.36
C PRO A 37 -6.50 14.35 -12.89
N ILE A 38 -5.32 13.79 -12.71
CA ILE A 38 -4.07 14.31 -13.26
C ILE A 38 -4.10 14.17 -14.78
N GLU A 39 -3.74 15.25 -15.49
CA GLU A 39 -3.44 15.18 -16.93
C GLU A 39 -2.14 14.40 -17.14
N LEU A 40 -2.26 13.11 -17.43
CA LEU A 40 -1.11 12.22 -17.58
C LEU A 40 -0.47 12.35 -18.96
N THR A 41 0.73 12.91 -19.02
CA THR A 41 1.60 12.74 -20.19
C THR A 41 2.06 11.28 -20.33
N ALA A 42 2.62 10.91 -21.48
CA ALA A 42 3.19 9.57 -21.68
C ALA A 42 4.35 9.28 -20.71
N GLU A 43 5.12 10.31 -20.36
CA GLU A 43 6.22 10.22 -19.41
C GLU A 43 5.72 10.01 -17.99
N ASP A 44 4.75 10.82 -17.53
CA ASP A 44 4.13 10.68 -16.20
C ASP A 44 3.47 9.31 -16.01
N ARG A 45 2.78 8.84 -17.05
CA ARG A 45 2.15 7.52 -17.06
C ARG A 45 3.20 6.42 -16.87
N THR A 46 4.31 6.50 -17.61
CA THR A 46 5.42 5.55 -17.53
C THR A 46 6.05 5.58 -16.13
N PHE A 47 6.24 6.78 -15.59
CA PHE A 47 6.80 6.98 -14.26
C PHE A 47 5.94 6.35 -13.16
N ILE A 48 4.64 6.68 -13.12
CA ILE A 48 3.68 6.12 -12.15
C ILE A 48 3.60 4.60 -12.30
N GLN A 49 3.52 4.12 -13.54
CA GLN A 49 3.48 2.69 -13.84
C GLN A 49 4.71 1.97 -13.26
N GLN A 50 5.92 2.44 -13.55
CA GLN A 50 7.15 1.83 -13.03
C GLN A 50 7.17 1.85 -11.50
N ARG A 51 6.72 2.92 -10.86
CA ARG A 51 6.69 3.03 -9.40
C ARG A 51 5.74 2.03 -8.74
N LEU A 52 4.53 1.91 -9.28
CA LEU A 52 3.55 0.96 -8.77
C LEU A 52 3.99 -0.48 -9.02
N ARG A 53 4.56 -0.78 -10.19
CA ARG A 53 5.12 -2.10 -10.51
C ARG A 53 6.21 -2.52 -9.54
N ARG A 54 7.21 -1.67 -9.30
CA ARG A 54 8.29 -1.95 -8.32
C ARG A 54 7.75 -2.25 -6.92
N SER A 55 6.62 -1.65 -6.57
CA SER A 55 5.97 -1.89 -5.28
C SER A 55 5.25 -3.24 -5.30
N LEU A 56 4.50 -3.52 -6.38
CA LEU A 56 3.80 -4.78 -6.63
C LEU A 56 4.71 -6.00 -6.81
N ASP A 57 5.97 -5.81 -7.23
CA ASP A 57 6.99 -6.87 -7.31
C ASP A 57 7.48 -7.32 -5.92
N ARG A 58 7.19 -6.56 -4.85
CA ARG A 58 7.54 -6.94 -3.47
C ARG A 58 6.49 -7.88 -2.88
N TYR A 59 6.71 -8.32 -1.64
CA TYR A 59 5.84 -9.21 -0.86
C TYR A 59 4.36 -8.76 -0.83
N THR A 60 3.60 -9.13 -1.86
CA THR A 60 2.16 -8.92 -1.91
C THR A 60 1.45 -9.97 -1.08
N ARG A 61 0.33 -9.57 -0.45
CA ARG A 61 -0.53 -10.49 0.31
C ARG A 61 -1.92 -10.50 -0.34
N PRO A 62 -2.44 -11.66 -0.74
CA PRO A 62 -3.77 -11.73 -1.33
C PRO A 62 -4.83 -11.41 -0.28
N VAL A 63 -5.82 -10.60 -0.66
CA VAL A 63 -6.94 -10.21 0.18
C VAL A 63 -8.26 -10.46 -0.54
N VAL A 64 -9.29 -10.62 0.27
CA VAL A 64 -10.70 -10.64 -0.14
C VAL A 64 -11.45 -9.64 0.73
N GLU A 65 -12.63 -9.23 0.29
CA GLU A 65 -13.54 -8.42 1.10
C GLU A 65 -13.80 -9.08 2.46
N ASP A 66 -13.87 -8.24 3.51
CA ASP A 66 -14.32 -8.66 4.82
C ASP A 66 -15.68 -8.04 5.14
N THR A 67 -16.73 -8.85 5.00
CA THR A 67 -18.12 -8.44 5.25
C THR A 67 -18.40 -8.08 6.71
N ASP A 68 -17.52 -8.46 7.63
CA ASP A 68 -17.65 -8.18 9.05
C ASP A 68 -17.12 -6.77 9.41
N VAL A 69 -16.40 -6.12 8.49
CA VAL A 69 -15.86 -4.76 8.67
C VAL A 69 -16.77 -3.77 7.96
N ALA A 70 -17.30 -2.80 8.71
CA ALA A 70 -18.06 -1.67 8.17
C ALA A 70 -17.13 -0.67 7.43
N SER A 71 -16.62 -1.08 6.27
CA SER A 71 -15.94 -0.19 5.32
C SER A 71 -16.79 -0.04 4.06
N THR A 72 -16.89 1.18 3.56
CA THR A 72 -17.58 1.51 2.31
C THR A 72 -16.66 1.37 1.10
N VAL A 73 -15.34 1.22 1.32
CA VAL A 73 -14.33 1.12 0.26
C VAL A 73 -14.62 -0.02 -0.73
N PRO A 74 -14.97 -1.25 -0.32
CA PRO A 74 -15.22 -2.34 -1.27
C PRO A 74 -16.34 -2.03 -2.27
N THR A 75 -17.42 -1.38 -1.83
CA THR A 75 -18.55 -0.99 -2.68
C THR A 75 -18.13 0.04 -3.73
N MET A 76 -17.47 1.11 -3.30
CA MET A 76 -16.97 2.13 -4.22
C MET A 76 -15.92 1.57 -5.20
N VAL A 77 -15.06 0.65 -4.74
CA VAL A 77 -14.10 -0.02 -5.63
C VAL A 77 -14.81 -0.85 -6.69
N ARG A 78 -15.86 -1.61 -6.34
CA ARG A 78 -16.68 -2.33 -7.33
C ARG A 78 -17.29 -1.40 -8.37
N GLU A 79 -17.83 -0.26 -7.94
CA GLU A 79 -18.36 0.75 -8.86
C GLU A 79 -17.26 1.26 -9.81
N LEU A 80 -16.07 1.57 -9.28
CA LEU A 80 -14.91 2.01 -10.08
C LEU A 80 -14.35 0.96 -11.04
N LEU A 81 -14.49 -0.33 -10.70
CA LEU A 81 -14.19 -1.46 -11.58
C LEU A 81 -15.16 -1.58 -12.75
N THR A 82 -16.33 -0.94 -12.70
CA THR A 82 -17.30 -0.91 -13.81
C THR A 82 -17.27 0.40 -14.59
N SER A 83 -17.00 1.53 -13.93
CA SER A 83 -17.07 2.87 -14.52
C SER A 83 -16.15 3.85 -13.80
N SER A 84 -15.57 4.84 -14.48
CA SER A 84 -14.76 5.90 -13.84
C SER A 84 -15.55 7.13 -13.43
N LYS A 85 -16.87 7.15 -13.67
CA LYS A 85 -17.72 8.33 -13.49
C LYS A 85 -17.58 8.98 -12.10
N ASP A 86 -17.54 8.16 -11.05
CA ASP A 86 -17.55 8.61 -9.67
C ASP A 86 -16.14 8.60 -9.04
N LEU A 87 -15.08 8.58 -9.88
CA LEU A 87 -13.68 8.53 -9.44
C LEU A 87 -13.37 9.64 -8.43
N ILE A 88 -13.75 10.88 -8.73
CA ILE A 88 -13.46 12.04 -7.87
C ILE A 88 -14.18 11.92 -6.52
N GLU A 89 -15.45 11.52 -6.52
CA GLU A 89 -16.23 11.38 -5.29
C GLU A 89 -15.68 10.25 -4.41
N HIS A 90 -15.45 9.07 -5.00
CA HIS A 90 -14.92 7.91 -4.28
C HIS A 90 -13.50 8.15 -3.77
N SER A 91 -12.62 8.76 -4.57
CA SER A 91 -11.24 9.03 -4.15
C SER A 91 -11.15 10.02 -2.99
N ARG A 92 -12.07 11.00 -2.91
CA ARG A 92 -12.20 11.91 -1.76
C ARG A 92 -12.56 11.14 -0.49
N ILE A 93 -13.53 10.23 -0.59
CA ILE A 93 -13.94 9.40 0.53
C ILE A 93 -12.81 8.46 0.96
N PHE A 94 -12.05 7.88 0.02
CA PHE A 94 -10.87 7.07 0.35
C PHE A 94 -9.82 7.86 1.13
N ALA A 95 -9.52 9.09 0.70
CA ALA A 95 -8.57 9.95 1.39
C ALA A 95 -9.04 10.31 2.81
N ARG A 96 -10.33 10.69 2.94
CA ARG A 96 -10.96 10.99 4.23
C ARG A 96 -10.93 9.80 5.18
N ASP A 97 -11.40 8.64 4.72
CA ASP A 97 -11.54 7.45 5.57
C ASP A 97 -10.17 6.89 5.97
N LEU A 98 -9.18 6.97 5.08
CA LEU A 98 -7.80 6.64 5.45
C LEU A 98 -7.27 7.61 6.51
N TYR A 99 -7.52 8.91 6.38
CA TYR A 99 -7.12 9.91 7.35
C TYR A 99 -7.76 9.68 8.73
N LEU A 100 -9.04 9.30 8.77
CA LEU A 100 -9.76 9.00 10.01
C LEU A 100 -9.35 7.65 10.64
N LYS A 101 -8.83 6.70 9.85
CA LYS A 101 -8.38 5.39 10.36
C LYS A 101 -6.89 5.35 10.69
N GLN A 102 -6.06 6.22 10.10
CA GLN A 102 -4.62 6.18 10.35
C GLN A 102 -4.27 6.57 11.79
N LYS A 103 -3.16 6.01 12.29
CA LYS A 103 -2.65 6.30 13.65
C LYS A 103 -2.13 7.73 13.74
N SER A 104 -2.17 8.34 14.92
CA SER A 104 -1.72 9.73 15.15
C SER A 104 -0.24 10.00 14.84
N ARG A 105 0.59 8.97 14.67
CA ARG A 105 2.01 9.08 14.27
C ARG A 105 2.24 8.85 12.77
N SER A 106 1.18 8.71 11.99
CA SER A 106 1.28 8.47 10.56
C SER A 106 1.77 9.74 9.88
N PRO A 107 2.76 9.64 8.98
CA PRO A 107 3.29 10.80 8.27
C PRO A 107 2.30 11.30 7.21
N ALA A 108 2.49 12.58 6.86
CA ALA A 108 1.78 13.26 5.80
C ALA A 108 2.15 12.68 4.43
N GLY A 109 1.26 12.82 3.46
CA GLY A 109 1.47 12.29 2.13
C GLY A 109 0.34 12.55 1.17
N LEU A 110 0.27 11.74 0.11
CA LEU A 110 -0.87 11.66 -0.79
C LEU A 110 -1.55 10.30 -0.70
N VAL A 111 -2.88 10.31 -0.88
CA VAL A 111 -3.64 9.14 -1.27
C VAL A 111 -3.85 9.21 -2.77
N MET A 112 -3.34 8.22 -3.48
CA MET A 112 -3.48 8.06 -4.92
C MET A 112 -4.52 6.97 -5.20
N THR A 113 -5.52 7.31 -6.01
CA THR A 113 -6.45 6.35 -6.60
C THR A 113 -6.16 6.26 -8.08
N VAL A 114 -5.97 5.03 -8.58
CA VAL A 114 -5.69 4.76 -9.99
C VAL A 114 -6.74 3.82 -10.53
N ILE A 115 -7.35 4.20 -11.63
CA ILE A 115 -8.07 3.28 -12.50
C ILE A 115 -7.06 2.82 -13.55
N GLY A 116 -6.93 1.52 -13.71
CA GLY A 116 -5.95 0.93 -14.61
C GLY A 116 -6.41 -0.36 -15.25
N GLU A 117 -5.49 -0.99 -15.95
CA GLU A 117 -5.60 -2.34 -16.46
C GLU A 117 -4.49 -3.20 -15.87
N HIS A 118 -4.81 -4.43 -15.51
CA HIS A 118 -3.86 -5.45 -15.08
C HIS A 118 -4.23 -6.77 -15.75
N ALA A 119 -3.26 -7.41 -16.43
CA ALA A 119 -3.49 -8.62 -17.23
C ALA A 119 -4.73 -8.56 -18.16
N GLY A 120 -5.04 -7.38 -18.73
CA GLY A 120 -6.20 -7.17 -19.62
C GLY A 120 -7.55 -6.98 -18.92
N ALA A 121 -7.59 -7.01 -17.58
CA ALA A 121 -8.76 -6.70 -16.78
C ALA A 121 -8.65 -5.30 -16.18
N ARG A 122 -9.78 -4.59 -16.05
CA ARG A 122 -9.84 -3.32 -15.33
C ARG A 122 -9.52 -3.54 -13.86
N CYS A 123 -8.71 -2.67 -13.28
CA CYS A 123 -8.30 -2.72 -11.89
C CYS A 123 -8.39 -1.34 -11.24
N VAL A 124 -8.52 -1.33 -9.91
CA VAL A 124 -8.45 -0.12 -9.09
C VAL A 124 -7.29 -0.27 -8.12
N VAL A 125 -6.43 0.74 -8.05
CA VAL A 125 -5.34 0.83 -7.07
C VAL A 125 -5.64 1.97 -6.11
N ILE A 126 -5.48 1.70 -4.82
CA ILE A 126 -5.50 2.71 -3.77
C ILE A 126 -4.14 2.64 -3.08
N ALA A 127 -3.38 3.73 -3.13
CA ALA A 127 -2.03 3.79 -2.57
C ALA A 127 -1.85 4.99 -1.65
N LYS A 128 -1.17 4.78 -0.51
CA LYS A 128 -0.66 5.85 0.33
C LYS A 128 0.83 6.04 0.06
N MET A 129 1.18 7.26 -0.31
CA MET A 129 2.55 7.70 -0.61
C MET A 129 2.91 8.79 0.38
N GLU A 130 4.15 8.82 0.88
CA GLU A 130 4.59 9.88 1.79
C GLU A 130 5.44 10.90 1.04
N HIS A 131 5.43 12.13 1.52
CA HIS A 131 6.29 13.17 0.98
C HIS A 131 7.77 12.79 1.11
N GLN A 132 8.55 13.20 0.13
CA GLN A 132 10.00 13.22 0.20
C GLN A 132 10.50 14.66 0.08
N GLU A 133 11.65 14.90 0.68
CA GLU A 133 12.42 16.11 0.47
C GLU A 133 13.50 15.84 -0.59
N GLY A 134 13.79 16.84 -1.42
CA GLY A 134 14.83 16.73 -2.43
C GLY A 134 15.42 18.09 -2.80
N MET A 135 16.57 18.06 -3.46
CA MET A 135 17.23 19.28 -3.93
C MET A 135 17.17 19.33 -5.45
N ARG A 136 16.58 20.39 -6.01
CA ARG A 136 16.71 20.70 -7.43
C ARG A 136 17.94 21.59 -7.61
N VAL A 137 18.82 21.18 -8.50
CA VAL A 137 20.05 21.91 -8.80
C VAL A 137 20.03 22.31 -10.27
N GLU A 138 20.02 23.62 -10.53
CA GLU A 138 20.05 24.16 -11.89
C GLU A 138 21.33 24.98 -12.09
N GLN A 139 21.94 24.85 -13.28
CA GLN A 139 23.14 25.61 -13.60
C GLN A 139 22.80 27.11 -13.68
N ALA A 140 23.61 27.93 -13.03
CA ALA A 140 23.46 29.38 -13.00
C ALA A 140 24.81 30.08 -13.19
N ALA A 141 24.78 31.40 -13.36
CA ALA A 141 25.97 32.23 -13.26
C ALA A 141 25.87 33.09 -12.00
N ASN A 142 26.98 33.27 -11.28
CA ASN A 142 27.02 34.23 -10.19
C ASN A 142 27.12 35.67 -10.74
N THR A 143 27.11 36.67 -9.85
CA THR A 143 27.23 38.08 -10.21
C THR A 143 28.51 38.43 -10.97
N ASN A 144 29.53 37.58 -10.93
CA ASN A 144 30.79 37.75 -11.64
C ASN A 144 30.84 36.95 -12.96
N GLY A 145 29.72 36.39 -13.41
CA GLY A 145 29.64 35.60 -14.65
C GLY A 145 30.26 34.19 -14.55
N GLN A 146 30.68 33.75 -13.36
CA GLN A 146 31.25 32.43 -13.16
C GLN A 146 30.13 31.39 -13.10
N ARG A 147 30.35 30.24 -13.75
CA ARG A 147 29.43 29.10 -13.67
C ARG A 147 29.32 28.62 -12.22
N THR A 148 28.09 28.50 -11.75
CA THR A 148 27.72 27.98 -10.44
C THR A 148 26.41 27.20 -10.58
N TYR A 149 25.84 26.79 -9.46
CA TYR A 149 24.54 26.13 -9.42
C TYR A 149 23.64 26.81 -8.40
N LYS A 150 22.37 26.99 -8.77
CA LYS A 150 21.32 27.38 -7.84
C LYS A 150 20.71 26.10 -7.29
N ALA A 151 20.82 25.91 -5.97
CA ALA A 151 20.17 24.83 -5.26
C ALA A 151 18.83 25.33 -4.69
N GLU A 152 17.75 24.63 -4.99
CA GLU A 152 16.42 24.88 -4.43
C GLU A 152 15.95 23.64 -3.67
N HIS A 153 15.61 23.83 -2.41
CA HIS A 153 15.05 22.77 -1.59
C HIS A 153 13.58 22.58 -1.97
N LEU A 154 13.28 21.47 -2.64
CA LEU A 154 11.92 21.06 -2.96
C LEU A 154 11.37 20.22 -1.79
N ARG A 155 10.31 20.73 -1.16
CA ARG A 155 9.50 20.00 -0.20
C ARG A 155 8.34 19.32 -0.95
N ASP A 156 7.82 18.26 -0.36
CA ASP A 156 6.62 17.58 -0.86
C ASP A 156 6.76 16.87 -2.22
N LEU A 157 7.93 16.29 -2.50
CA LEU A 157 8.10 15.43 -3.68
C LEU A 157 7.37 14.09 -3.47
N ILE A 158 6.35 13.80 -4.28
CA ILE A 158 5.54 12.58 -4.10
C ILE A 158 5.85 11.50 -5.16
N LEU A 159 6.66 11.84 -6.17
CA LEU A 159 7.03 10.94 -7.26
C LEU A 159 8.51 11.15 -7.66
N GLY A 160 9.41 11.28 -6.69
CA GLY A 160 10.85 11.21 -6.95
C GLY A 160 11.35 9.77 -6.98
N ASP A 161 12.59 9.54 -7.46
CA ASP A 161 13.22 8.21 -7.40
C ASP A 161 13.26 7.63 -5.98
N GLY A 162 13.31 8.50 -4.97
CA GLY A 162 13.24 8.16 -3.55
C GLY A 162 11.84 7.86 -3.01
N THR A 163 10.74 8.26 -3.66
CA THR A 163 9.41 8.25 -3.03
C THR A 163 8.80 6.87 -2.90
N ARG A 164 8.95 6.20 -1.75
CA ARG A 164 8.40 4.85 -1.54
C ARG A 164 6.87 4.89 -1.56
N VAL A 165 6.26 3.97 -2.32
CA VAL A 165 4.84 3.65 -2.12
C VAL A 165 4.80 2.78 -0.89
N PHE A 166 4.26 3.32 0.21
CA PHE A 166 4.36 2.67 1.50
C PHE A 166 3.24 1.66 1.70
N LYS A 167 2.03 1.99 1.27
CA LYS A 167 0.87 1.11 1.38
C LYS A 167 0.12 1.12 0.06
N LEU A 168 -0.26 -0.06 -0.41
CA LEU A 168 -0.95 -0.22 -1.68
C LEU A 168 -1.97 -1.35 -1.57
N GLY A 169 -3.17 -1.12 -2.09
CA GLY A 169 -4.15 -2.15 -2.42
C GLY A 169 -4.44 -2.11 -3.91
N LEU A 170 -4.31 -3.24 -4.60
CA LEU A 170 -4.73 -3.42 -5.99
C LEU A 170 -5.89 -4.40 -6.03
N PHE A 171 -6.98 -3.99 -6.66
CA PHE A 171 -8.22 -4.73 -6.70
C PHE A 171 -8.70 -5.00 -8.12
N VAL A 172 -9.31 -6.17 -8.29
CA VAL A 172 -9.93 -6.64 -9.53
C VAL A 172 -11.28 -7.27 -9.19
N ALA A 173 -12.16 -7.40 -10.17
CA ALA A 173 -13.39 -8.16 -10.01
C ALA A 173 -13.06 -9.66 -9.95
N GLY A 174 -13.52 -10.33 -8.90
CA GLY A 174 -13.49 -11.79 -8.78
C GLY A 174 -14.51 -12.46 -9.72
N ALA A 175 -14.34 -13.76 -9.93
CA ALA A 175 -15.18 -14.54 -10.85
C ALA A 175 -16.68 -14.57 -10.44
N ASP A 176 -16.96 -14.43 -9.15
CA ASP A 176 -18.29 -14.39 -8.54
C ASP A 176 -18.80 -12.96 -8.29
N GLY A 177 -18.08 -11.95 -8.78
CA GLY A 177 -18.35 -10.54 -8.48
C GLY A 177 -17.85 -10.09 -7.10
N ALA A 178 -17.23 -10.96 -6.31
CA ALA A 178 -16.57 -10.57 -5.07
C ALA A 178 -15.35 -9.70 -5.37
N LEU A 179 -14.99 -8.84 -4.40
CA LEU A 179 -13.77 -8.06 -4.53
C LEU A 179 -12.56 -8.91 -4.17
N GLU A 180 -11.65 -9.08 -5.14
CA GLU A 180 -10.38 -9.76 -4.93
C GLU A 180 -9.23 -8.76 -5.11
N GLY A 181 -8.16 -8.93 -4.34
CA GLY A 181 -7.04 -8.00 -4.45
C GLY A 181 -5.75 -8.48 -3.82
N HIS A 182 -4.76 -7.61 -3.87
CA HIS A 182 -3.47 -7.77 -3.22
C HIS A 182 -3.12 -6.50 -2.48
N VAL A 183 -2.53 -6.65 -1.30
CA VAL A 183 -2.08 -5.53 -0.46
C VAL A 183 -0.60 -5.63 -0.16
N ILE A 184 0.01 -4.46 0.07
CA ILE A 184 1.43 -4.29 0.35
C ILE A 184 1.57 -3.22 1.43
N ASP A 185 2.50 -3.44 2.36
CA ASP A 185 2.95 -2.46 3.34
C ASP A 185 4.47 -2.53 3.46
N ASP A 186 5.17 -1.67 2.73
CA ASP A 186 6.64 -1.64 2.65
C ASP A 186 7.29 -1.03 3.90
N GLN A 187 6.50 -0.63 4.90
CA GLN A 187 7.01 -0.12 6.19
C GLN A 187 7.27 -1.22 7.22
N GLN A 188 6.73 -2.42 7.02
CA GLN A 188 6.89 -3.52 7.97
C GLN A 188 8.04 -4.42 7.50
N ALA A 189 9.19 -4.32 8.18
CA ALA A 189 10.40 -5.07 7.85
C ALA A 189 10.22 -6.61 7.84
N LEU A 190 9.13 -7.12 8.44
CA LEU A 190 8.80 -8.55 8.54
C LEU A 190 7.53 -8.93 7.73
N GLY A 191 7.15 -8.14 6.72
CA GLY A 191 6.07 -8.50 5.79
C GLY A 191 4.64 -8.42 6.34
N GLY A 192 4.43 -7.75 7.48
CA GLY A 192 3.11 -7.47 8.03
C GLY A 192 2.40 -6.31 7.31
N ILE A 193 1.07 -6.27 7.36
CA ILE A 193 0.29 -5.09 6.94
C ILE A 193 -0.28 -4.42 8.18
N ALA A 194 -0.23 -3.10 8.26
CA ALA A 194 -0.88 -2.36 9.35
C ALA A 194 -2.39 -2.65 9.38
N SER A 195 -2.92 -3.08 10.53
CA SER A 195 -4.34 -3.47 10.69
C SER A 195 -5.31 -2.38 10.24
N TYR A 196 -5.04 -1.11 10.59
CA TYR A 196 -5.88 0.02 10.19
C TYR A 196 -6.01 0.16 8.66
N PHE A 197 -4.99 -0.24 7.90
CA PHE A 197 -5.00 -0.17 6.44
C PHE A 197 -5.88 -1.27 5.84
N ILE A 198 -5.81 -2.48 6.41
CA ILE A 198 -6.70 -3.60 6.05
C ILE A 198 -8.16 -3.26 6.39
N GLU A 199 -8.40 -2.73 7.59
CA GLU A 199 -9.73 -2.28 8.04
C GLU A 199 -10.25 -1.10 7.20
N PHE A 200 -9.36 -0.19 6.78
CA PHE A 200 -9.68 0.87 5.82
C PHE A 200 -10.15 0.28 4.50
N LEU A 201 -9.39 -0.63 3.92
CA LEU A 201 -9.75 -1.28 2.66
C LEU A 201 -10.98 -2.19 2.76
N GLY A 202 -11.47 -2.50 3.98
CA GLY A 202 -12.61 -3.41 4.16
C GLY A 202 -12.27 -4.83 3.76
N CYS A 203 -11.04 -5.26 3.98
CA CYS A 203 -10.52 -6.51 3.49
C CYS A 203 -10.06 -7.41 4.64
N LYS A 204 -9.89 -8.70 4.34
CA LYS A 204 -9.14 -9.66 5.15
C LYS A 204 -8.18 -10.43 4.26
N PHE A 205 -7.13 -10.98 4.85
CA PHE A 205 -6.23 -11.85 4.11
C PHE A 205 -7.00 -13.06 3.60
N ARG A 206 -6.87 -13.33 2.29
CA ARG A 206 -7.38 -14.58 1.72
C ARG A 206 -6.65 -15.70 2.44
N GLN A 207 -7.39 -16.57 3.13
CA GLN A 207 -6.78 -17.72 3.78
C GLN A 207 -6.14 -18.61 2.70
N LYS A 208 -4.84 -18.43 2.49
CA LYS A 208 -3.96 -19.45 1.94
C LYS A 208 -3.30 -20.16 3.11
N PRO A 209 -3.17 -21.49 3.07
CA PRO A 209 -2.44 -22.26 4.07
C PRO A 209 -1.11 -21.60 4.43
N ASP A 210 -0.40 -21.07 3.45
CA ASP A 210 0.89 -20.39 3.60
C ASP A 210 0.85 -19.16 4.52
N VAL A 211 -0.23 -18.37 4.50
CA VAL A 211 -0.39 -17.16 5.34
C VAL A 211 -0.74 -17.56 6.78
N VAL A 212 -1.54 -18.61 6.94
CA VAL A 212 -1.86 -19.17 8.27
C VAL A 212 -0.61 -19.82 8.87
N THR A 213 0.15 -20.54 8.06
CA THR A 213 1.43 -21.15 8.43
C THR A 213 2.47 -20.10 8.77
N GLU A 214 2.63 -19.04 7.98
CA GLU A 214 3.52 -17.91 8.28
C GLU A 214 3.12 -17.23 9.61
N ARG A 215 1.83 -16.95 9.80
CA ARG A 215 1.33 -16.34 11.04
C ARG A 215 1.53 -17.24 12.25
N PHE A 216 1.26 -18.54 12.12
CA PHE A 216 1.50 -19.52 13.16
C PHE A 216 2.99 -19.59 13.52
N PHE A 217 3.86 -19.69 12.51
CA PHE A 217 5.30 -19.75 12.69
C PHE A 217 5.85 -18.51 13.41
N ASN A 218 5.49 -17.31 12.93
CA ASN A 218 5.95 -16.05 13.54
C ASN A 218 5.43 -15.87 14.98
N THR A 219 4.18 -16.26 15.24
CA THR A 219 3.59 -16.20 16.59
C THR A 219 4.26 -17.20 17.52
N ALA A 220 4.55 -18.42 17.04
CA ALA A 220 5.23 -19.45 17.79
C ALA A 220 6.69 -19.08 18.11
N GLN A 221 7.43 -18.53 17.14
CA GLN A 221 8.80 -18.02 17.39
C GLN A 221 8.80 -16.91 18.45
N THR A 222 7.86 -15.97 18.36
CA THR A 222 7.73 -14.89 19.35
C THR A 222 7.42 -15.44 20.75
N PHE A 223 6.50 -16.42 20.83
CA PHE A 223 6.17 -17.07 22.10
C PHE A 223 7.36 -17.83 22.69
N ILE A 224 8.10 -18.58 21.87
CA ILE A 224 9.30 -19.32 22.28
C ILE A 224 10.35 -18.33 22.80
N ALA A 225 10.70 -17.30 22.02
CA ALA A 225 11.67 -16.29 22.40
C ALA A 225 11.34 -15.64 23.75
N ASN A 226 10.06 -15.30 23.99
CA ASN A 226 9.61 -14.74 25.26
C ASN A 226 9.66 -15.75 26.41
N ARG A 227 9.34 -17.03 26.15
CA ARG A 227 9.23 -18.06 27.20
C ARG A 227 10.57 -18.63 27.63
N SER A 228 11.57 -18.63 26.74
CA SER A 228 12.93 -19.11 26.96
C SER A 228 13.97 -18.00 26.85
N GLN A 229 13.59 -16.77 27.23
CA GLN A 229 14.46 -15.59 27.13
C GLN A 229 15.79 -15.75 27.89
N ASP A 230 15.78 -16.49 29.01
CA ASP A 230 16.94 -16.69 29.88
C ASP A 230 17.64 -18.06 29.67
N ASP A 231 17.20 -18.86 28.70
CA ASP A 231 17.68 -20.23 28.49
C ASP A 231 17.90 -20.51 27.00
N PRO A 232 19.12 -20.26 26.49
CA PRO A 232 19.46 -20.42 25.07
C PRO A 232 19.32 -21.86 24.57
N GLU A 233 19.63 -22.86 25.40
CA GLU A 233 19.52 -24.28 25.03
C GLU A 233 18.06 -24.70 24.86
N LYS A 234 17.19 -24.22 25.76
CA LYS A 234 15.75 -24.45 25.69
C LYS A 234 15.11 -23.72 24.51
N ASN A 235 15.59 -22.53 24.19
CA ASN A 235 15.16 -21.78 23.01
C ASN A 235 15.45 -22.58 21.71
N ALA A 236 16.70 -23.02 21.54
CA ALA A 236 17.12 -23.83 20.40
C ALA A 236 16.31 -25.14 20.29
N THR A 237 16.04 -25.80 21.42
CA THR A 237 15.23 -27.01 21.46
C THR A 237 13.80 -26.77 20.95
N TYR A 238 13.17 -25.67 21.35
CA TYR A 238 11.83 -25.32 20.90
C TYR A 238 11.77 -24.86 19.44
N GLU A 239 12.79 -24.15 18.95
CA GLU A 239 12.86 -23.79 17.53
C GLU A 239 13.01 -25.03 16.63
N ILE A 240 13.87 -25.98 17.01
CA ILE A 240 14.02 -27.26 16.29
C ILE A 240 12.70 -28.04 16.30
N ALA A 241 12.00 -28.08 17.44
CA ALA A 241 10.70 -28.74 17.54
C ALA A 241 9.65 -28.07 16.64
N LEU A 242 9.60 -26.72 16.62
CA LEU A 242 8.71 -25.97 15.74
C LEU A 242 9.00 -26.28 14.26
N LEU A 243 10.27 -26.26 13.84
CA LEU A 243 10.67 -26.57 12.47
C LEU A 243 10.31 -28.01 12.07
N SER A 244 10.50 -28.97 12.98
CA SER A 244 10.13 -30.37 12.77
C SER A 244 8.61 -30.52 12.57
N VAL A 245 7.79 -29.87 13.40
CA VAL A 245 6.33 -29.86 13.26
C VAL A 245 5.91 -29.21 11.93
N MET A 246 6.51 -28.08 11.57
CA MET A 246 6.27 -27.37 10.31
C MET A 246 6.58 -28.21 9.07
N GLN A 247 7.65 -29.02 9.12
CA GLN A 247 8.08 -29.87 8.00
C GLN A 247 7.28 -31.18 7.87
N SER A 248 6.63 -31.62 8.96
CA SER A 248 5.98 -32.93 9.02
C SER A 248 4.65 -33.08 8.24
N GLY A 249 4.15 -32.03 7.56
CA GLY A 249 3.09 -32.14 6.56
C GLY A 249 1.88 -33.00 6.96
N SER A 250 1.15 -32.62 8.02
CA SER A 250 -0.13 -33.22 8.46
C SER A 250 -0.11 -34.73 8.77
N LYS A 251 0.05 -35.07 10.06
CA LYS A 251 -0.89 -35.95 10.81
C LYS A 251 -0.88 -35.55 12.29
N LEU A 252 -1.68 -34.55 12.64
CA LEU A 252 -2.13 -34.37 14.02
C LEU A 252 -3.62 -34.75 14.02
N VAL A 253 -3.92 -35.85 14.70
CA VAL A 253 -5.25 -36.44 14.92
C VAL A 253 -6.10 -35.51 15.77
#